data_AF-A0A2E8EBD5-F1
#
_entry.id   AF-A0A2E8EBD5-F1
#
_cell.length_a   1.000
_cell.length_b   1.000
_cell.length_c   1.000
_cell.angle_alpha   90.00
_cell.angle_beta   90.00
_cell.angle_gamma   90.00
#
_symmetry.space_group_name_H-M   'P 1'
#
loop_
_entity.id
_entity.type
_entity.pdbx_description
1 polymer ?
#
loop_
_entity_poly.entity_id
_entity_poly.type
_entity_poly.pdbx_seq_one_letter_code
_entity_poly.pdbx_strand_id
1 'polypeptide(L)'
;MRRSFAKPVFLEIPRLLDRLCYRFPSLLIDSVIEHEPGTRLVAVKNVTGNEEVLQGHFPGTPVIPGVLMIEALVQAASVLLLDEAEHVQPSAMRTVLRGVNNARFRRLVVPGDQIRLEVTIRRRRRRVAVAAAVARVGDHVVAEAELLIGLALDEALIDPTANVAPGAEIGAGTVIGPNVVVGPYVRIGRACNIGASAVIDGWTEIGDETQVFPFASIGLIPQDQKFKGERTSLVIGRRNIFREFVTIHRGTEGGGGVTRIGDDNLFMAYVHVAHDCEVGHRTIFGNAATLSGHVSVEDQANIGAFSGVHQFCRVGRQAFIGGYSVVTLDALPFVRSVGNRARVYDLNVVGLERQGMPEGTVAELKRAFRYLLQSKLNTTQALHQIEQDDTLQCAEVVYLVEFIRTSRRGVNLRRPPKRLEAMVADE
;
A
#
# COMPACT_ATOMS: atom_id res chain seq x y z
N MET A 1 -26.29 -44.44 7.57
CA MET A 1 -24.91 -43.96 7.35
C MET A 1 -24.96 -42.90 6.24
N ARG A 2 -25.06 -41.61 6.59
CA ARG A 2 -25.11 -40.52 5.59
C ARG A 2 -23.69 -40.25 5.11
N ARG A 3 -23.39 -40.52 3.84
CA ARG A 3 -22.14 -40.08 3.21
C ARG A 3 -22.12 -38.55 3.23
N SER A 4 -21.16 -37.98 3.95
CA SER A 4 -20.85 -36.55 3.86
C SER A 4 -20.34 -36.31 2.44
N PHE A 5 -21.11 -35.59 1.63
CA PHE A 5 -20.62 -35.07 0.37
C PHE A 5 -19.66 -33.92 0.71
N ALA A 6 -18.40 -34.04 0.29
CA ALA A 6 -17.44 -32.95 0.39
C ALA A 6 -18.04 -31.69 -0.26
N LYS A 7 -17.87 -30.53 0.38
CA LYS A 7 -18.30 -29.27 -0.22
C LYS A 7 -17.61 -29.10 -1.58
N PRO A 8 -18.33 -28.66 -2.62
CA PRO A 8 -17.72 -28.42 -3.92
C PRO A 8 -16.66 -27.32 -3.80
N VAL A 9 -15.47 -27.58 -4.33
CA VAL A 9 -14.37 -26.61 -4.47
C VAL A 9 -14.58 -25.88 -5.79
N PHE A 10 -14.87 -24.57 -5.74
CA PHE A 10 -14.99 -23.73 -6.94
C PHE A 10 -13.71 -22.91 -7.10
N LEU A 11 -12.84 -23.30 -8.04
CA LEU A 11 -11.62 -22.57 -8.42
C LEU A 11 -11.58 -22.40 -9.95
N GLU A 12 -11.32 -21.18 -10.44
CA GLU A 12 -11.10 -20.91 -11.87
C GLU A 12 -9.67 -21.30 -12.28
N ILE A 13 -9.42 -22.61 -12.42
CA ILE A 13 -8.10 -23.17 -12.75
C ILE A 13 -7.46 -22.51 -13.99
N PRO A 14 -8.17 -22.27 -15.12
CA PRO A 14 -7.56 -21.66 -16.30
C PRO A 14 -6.95 -20.28 -16.03
N ARG A 15 -7.68 -19.42 -15.32
CA ARG A 15 -7.26 -18.06 -14.96
C ARG A 15 -6.04 -18.06 -14.04
N LEU A 16 -5.96 -19.01 -13.11
CA LEU A 16 -4.82 -19.13 -12.20
C LEU A 16 -3.57 -19.65 -12.94
N LEU A 17 -3.74 -20.57 -13.90
CA LEU A 17 -2.61 -21.08 -14.69
C LEU A 17 -2.15 -20.13 -15.80
N ASP A 18 -2.94 -19.12 -16.20
CA ASP A 18 -2.45 -17.98 -17.00
C ASP A 18 -1.29 -17.24 -16.32
N ARG A 19 -1.19 -17.35 -14.99
CA ARG A 19 -0.18 -16.68 -14.15
C ARG A 19 1.08 -17.53 -13.90
N LEU A 20 1.28 -18.63 -14.63
CA LEU A 20 2.59 -19.27 -14.70
C LEU A 20 3.52 -18.44 -15.59
N CYS A 21 4.80 -18.32 -15.22
CA CYS A 21 5.79 -17.61 -16.07
C CYS A 21 6.25 -18.42 -17.30
N TYR A 22 5.81 -19.67 -17.46
CA TYR A 22 6.15 -20.53 -18.60
C TYR A 22 4.85 -21.08 -19.22
N ARG A 23 4.68 -20.94 -20.54
CA ARG A 23 3.54 -21.52 -21.26
C ARG A 23 3.92 -22.15 -22.60
N PHE A 24 3.85 -23.49 -22.62
CA PHE A 24 3.49 -24.42 -23.70
C PHE A 24 4.13 -25.82 -23.41
N PRO A 25 3.44 -26.97 -23.59
CA PRO A 25 2.00 -27.17 -23.76
C PRO A 25 1.30 -27.85 -22.56
N SER A 26 0.00 -27.59 -22.47
CA SER A 26 -1.05 -28.21 -21.65
C SER A 26 -1.16 -27.85 -20.16
N LEU A 27 -2.38 -27.40 -19.80
CA LEU A 27 -2.93 -27.61 -18.46
C LEU A 27 -2.89 -29.11 -18.17
N LEU A 28 -2.18 -29.50 -17.14
CA LEU A 28 -2.04 -30.90 -16.75
C LEU A 28 -3.05 -31.30 -15.67
N ILE A 29 -3.62 -30.33 -14.96
CA ILE A 29 -4.61 -30.56 -13.92
C ILE A 29 -6.01 -30.48 -14.52
N ASP A 30 -6.81 -31.52 -14.29
CA ASP A 30 -8.21 -31.56 -14.74
C ASP A 30 -9.17 -30.99 -13.70
N SER A 31 -8.88 -31.17 -12.41
CA SER A 31 -9.76 -30.69 -11.33
C SER A 31 -9.04 -30.57 -9.99
N VAL A 32 -9.59 -29.75 -9.09
CA VAL A 32 -9.22 -29.69 -7.68
C VAL A 32 -10.31 -30.38 -6.88
N ILE A 33 -9.93 -31.36 -6.05
CA ILE A 33 -10.86 -32.21 -5.28
C ILE A 33 -10.82 -31.92 -3.78
N GLU A 34 -9.72 -31.37 -3.26
CA GLU A 34 -9.62 -30.89 -1.88
C GLU A 34 -8.82 -29.58 -1.86
N HIS A 35 -9.26 -28.61 -1.06
CA HIS A 35 -8.59 -27.32 -0.99
C HIS A 35 -8.74 -26.71 0.41
N GLU A 36 -7.59 -26.48 1.04
CA GLU A 36 -7.42 -25.76 2.29
C GLU A 36 -6.55 -24.52 1.99
N PRO A 37 -7.17 -23.34 1.82
CA PRO A 37 -6.46 -22.13 1.38
C PRO A 37 -5.16 -21.86 2.14
N GLY A 38 -4.10 -21.56 1.40
CA GLY A 38 -2.77 -21.27 1.93
C GLY A 38 -2.03 -22.46 2.56
N THR A 39 -2.65 -23.63 2.69
CA THR A 39 -2.10 -24.77 3.42
C THR A 39 -1.92 -26.01 2.55
N ARG A 40 -3.00 -26.53 1.94
CA ARG A 40 -3.01 -27.81 1.23
C ARG A 40 -3.96 -27.78 0.04
N LEU A 41 -3.58 -28.44 -1.04
CA LEU A 41 -4.41 -28.63 -2.22
C LEU A 41 -4.23 -30.05 -2.75
N VAL A 42 -5.34 -30.67 -3.17
CA VAL A 42 -5.32 -31.94 -3.88
C VAL A 42 -6.01 -31.77 -5.23
N ALA A 43 -5.25 -32.04 -6.28
CA ALA A 43 -5.71 -31.99 -7.66
C ALA A 43 -5.67 -33.38 -8.33
N VAL A 44 -6.34 -33.49 -9.46
CA VAL A 44 -6.39 -34.71 -10.27
C VAL A 44 -5.83 -34.43 -11.67
N LYS A 45 -4.99 -35.34 -12.15
CA LYS A 45 -4.64 -35.50 -13.56
C LYS A 45 -5.02 -36.91 -14.02
N ASN A 46 -5.92 -36.99 -14.98
CA ASN A 46 -6.25 -38.21 -15.71
C ASN A 46 -5.26 -38.38 -16.84
N VAL A 47 -4.76 -39.60 -17.01
CA VAL A 47 -3.80 -39.93 -18.05
C VAL A 47 -4.52 -40.59 -19.20
N THR A 48 -4.64 -39.88 -20.32
CA THR A 48 -5.33 -40.39 -21.52
C THR A 48 -4.32 -40.75 -22.61
N GLY A 49 -4.55 -41.86 -23.30
CA GLY A 49 -3.69 -42.29 -24.42
C GLY A 49 -3.66 -41.31 -25.59
N ASN A 50 -4.57 -40.33 -25.62
CA ASN A 50 -4.63 -39.27 -26.61
C ASN A 50 -3.70 -38.08 -26.29
N GLU A 51 -3.03 -38.06 -25.14
CA GLU A 51 -2.06 -37.01 -24.83
C GLU A 51 -0.88 -37.05 -25.81
N GLU A 52 -0.54 -35.89 -26.38
CA GLU A 52 0.51 -35.73 -27.41
C GLU A 52 1.83 -36.38 -26.99
N VAL A 53 2.22 -36.20 -25.73
CA VAL A 53 3.46 -36.78 -25.18
C VAL A 53 3.45 -38.31 -25.25
N LEU A 54 2.29 -38.97 -25.12
CA LEU A 54 2.20 -40.42 -25.11
C LEU A 54 2.20 -41.05 -26.51
N GLN A 55 2.02 -40.24 -27.56
CA GLN A 55 2.06 -40.71 -28.95
C GLN A 55 3.49 -40.97 -29.46
N GLY A 56 4.51 -40.44 -28.78
CA GLY A 56 5.91 -40.55 -29.23
C GLY A 56 6.97 -40.73 -28.14
N HIS A 57 6.64 -40.61 -26.85
CA HIS A 57 7.63 -40.69 -25.78
C HIS A 57 8.31 -42.08 -25.68
N PHE A 58 7.56 -43.17 -25.91
CA PHE A 58 8.11 -44.53 -26.07
C PHE A 58 7.22 -45.39 -26.99
N PRO A 59 7.67 -45.76 -28.20
CA PRO A 59 6.92 -46.64 -29.10
C PRO A 59 6.51 -47.95 -28.40
N GLY A 60 5.21 -48.25 -28.37
CA GLY A 60 4.65 -49.46 -27.76
C GLY A 60 4.56 -49.48 -26.23
N THR A 61 5.08 -48.46 -25.53
CA THR A 61 5.04 -48.37 -24.05
C THR A 61 4.69 -46.95 -23.59
N PRO A 62 3.45 -46.47 -23.80
CA PRO A 62 3.08 -45.10 -23.46
C PRO A 62 3.19 -44.86 -21.95
N VAL A 63 4.10 -43.98 -21.55
CA VAL A 63 4.37 -43.63 -20.14
C VAL A 63 4.49 -42.11 -20.00
N ILE A 64 3.88 -41.55 -18.95
CA ILE A 64 4.03 -40.14 -18.59
C ILE A 64 5.47 -39.88 -18.10
N PRO A 65 6.22 -38.97 -18.73
CA PRO A 65 7.54 -38.58 -18.25
C PRO A 65 7.50 -38.05 -16.81
N GLY A 66 8.52 -38.38 -16.02
CA GLY A 66 8.64 -37.89 -14.64
C GLY A 66 8.59 -36.35 -14.53
N VAL A 67 9.17 -35.66 -15.51
CA VAL A 67 9.14 -34.18 -15.58
C VAL A 67 7.71 -33.62 -15.72
N LEU A 68 6.80 -34.32 -16.39
CA LEU A 68 5.39 -33.89 -16.49
C LEU A 68 4.61 -34.16 -15.20
N MET A 69 4.99 -35.18 -14.42
CA MET A 69 4.45 -35.35 -13.07
C MET A 69 4.91 -34.23 -12.14
N ILE A 70 6.17 -33.80 -12.25
CA ILE A 70 6.66 -32.63 -11.51
C ILE A 70 5.93 -31.36 -11.97
N GLU A 71 5.79 -31.14 -13.28
CA GLU A 71 5.06 -29.99 -13.81
C GLU A 71 3.60 -29.97 -13.30
N ALA A 72 2.90 -31.09 -13.30
CA ALA A 72 1.54 -31.17 -12.76
C ALA A 72 1.49 -30.81 -11.25
N LEU A 73 2.49 -31.25 -10.47
CA LEU A 73 2.62 -30.85 -9.06
C LEU A 73 2.94 -29.36 -8.90
N VAL A 74 3.73 -28.77 -9.81
CA VAL A 74 4.02 -27.33 -9.84
C VAL A 74 2.75 -26.55 -10.15
N GLN A 75 1.94 -26.96 -11.12
CA GLN A 75 0.65 -26.34 -11.42
C GLN A 75 -0.28 -26.37 -10.19
N ALA A 76 -0.31 -27.49 -9.45
CA ALA A 76 -1.15 -27.63 -8.26
C ALA A 76 -0.68 -26.71 -7.13
N ALA A 77 0.63 -26.61 -6.95
CA ALA A 77 1.25 -25.69 -5.99
C ALA A 77 1.02 -24.22 -6.37
N SER A 78 1.06 -23.90 -7.66
CA SER A 78 0.77 -22.56 -8.17
C SER A 78 -0.67 -22.15 -7.94
N VAL A 79 -1.63 -23.04 -8.18
CA VAL A 79 -3.06 -22.80 -7.84
C VAL A 79 -3.20 -22.52 -6.35
N LEU A 80 -2.59 -23.33 -5.47
CA LEU A 80 -2.63 -23.14 -4.02
C LEU A 80 -1.99 -21.82 -3.56
N LEU A 81 -0.96 -21.33 -4.25
CA LEU A 81 -0.23 -20.11 -3.89
C LEU A 81 -0.87 -18.83 -4.42
N LEU A 82 -1.56 -18.92 -5.56
CA LEU A 82 -2.20 -17.79 -6.24
C LEU A 82 -3.70 -17.69 -5.93
N ASP A 83 -4.27 -18.69 -5.29
CA ASP A 83 -5.61 -18.60 -4.73
C ASP A 83 -5.62 -17.56 -3.61
N GLU A 84 -6.30 -16.45 -3.88
CA GLU A 84 -6.50 -15.35 -2.96
C GLU A 84 -7.97 -15.36 -2.54
N ALA A 85 -8.34 -16.34 -1.70
CA ALA A 85 -9.70 -16.49 -1.20
C ALA A 85 -10.30 -15.27 -0.47
N GLU A 86 -9.53 -14.18 -0.25
CA GLU A 86 -9.92 -13.05 0.61
C GLU A 86 -9.69 -11.64 0.02
N HIS A 87 -9.21 -11.48 -1.22
CA HIS A 87 -8.95 -10.14 -1.77
C HIS A 87 -9.97 -9.72 -2.83
N VAL A 88 -10.59 -8.55 -2.64
CA VAL A 88 -11.57 -7.91 -3.53
C VAL A 88 -10.98 -7.55 -4.91
N GLN A 89 -9.66 -7.71 -5.11
CA GLN A 89 -8.92 -7.15 -6.23
C GLN A 89 -7.99 -8.19 -6.88
N PRO A 90 -7.90 -8.26 -8.23
CA PRO A 90 -7.03 -9.21 -8.91
C PRO A 90 -5.54 -8.94 -8.62
N SER A 91 -4.81 -9.94 -8.11
CA SER A 91 -3.36 -9.86 -7.98
C SER A 91 -2.63 -10.13 -9.28
N ALA A 92 -1.66 -9.28 -9.63
CA ALA A 92 -0.74 -9.45 -10.75
C ALA A 92 0.46 -10.36 -10.41
N MET A 93 0.31 -11.25 -9.41
CA MET A 93 1.36 -12.16 -9.00
C MET A 93 1.40 -13.39 -9.90
N ARG A 94 2.60 -13.76 -10.33
CA ARG A 94 2.92 -15.02 -11.01
C ARG A 94 3.77 -15.93 -10.15
N THR A 95 3.74 -17.22 -10.48
CA THR A 95 4.62 -18.22 -9.88
C THR A 95 5.71 -18.66 -10.86
N VAL A 96 6.91 -18.86 -10.31
CA VAL A 96 8.09 -19.34 -11.03
C VAL A 96 8.67 -20.52 -10.26
N LEU A 97 8.86 -21.66 -10.92
CA LEU A 97 9.63 -22.76 -10.35
C LEU A 97 11.10 -22.34 -10.23
N ARG A 98 11.62 -22.28 -9.00
CA ARG A 98 13.01 -21.90 -8.71
C ARG A 98 13.90 -23.10 -8.43
N GLY A 99 13.33 -24.23 -8.03
CA GLY A 99 14.07 -25.45 -7.76
C GLY A 99 13.16 -26.64 -7.48
N VAL A 100 13.68 -27.82 -7.77
CA VAL A 100 13.06 -29.12 -7.47
C VAL A 100 14.08 -29.90 -6.66
N ASN A 101 13.77 -30.17 -5.40
CA ASN A 101 14.65 -30.87 -4.48
C ASN A 101 14.11 -32.27 -4.20
N ASN A 102 15.01 -33.24 -4.02
CA ASN A 102 14.68 -34.60 -3.59
C ASN A 102 13.62 -35.30 -4.47
N ALA A 103 13.60 -35.00 -5.77
CA ALA A 103 12.68 -35.63 -6.71
C ALA A 103 12.91 -37.14 -6.78
N ARG A 104 11.86 -37.93 -6.59
CA ARG A 104 11.89 -39.40 -6.69
C ARG A 104 10.73 -39.88 -7.55
N PHE A 105 11.02 -40.80 -8.46
CA PHE A 105 10.05 -41.45 -9.35
C PHE A 105 10.07 -42.95 -9.07
N ARG A 106 8.92 -43.53 -8.72
CA ARG A 106 8.86 -44.89 -8.15
C ARG A 106 8.17 -45.91 -9.05
N ARG A 107 7.13 -45.49 -9.78
CA ARG A 107 6.32 -46.36 -10.63
C ARG A 107 5.97 -45.65 -11.94
N LEU A 108 5.95 -46.40 -13.04
CA LEU A 108 5.50 -45.92 -14.34
C LEU A 108 4.01 -45.59 -14.28
N VAL A 109 3.65 -44.46 -14.87
CA VAL A 109 2.26 -44.02 -15.02
C VAL A 109 1.88 -44.11 -16.48
N VAL A 110 0.77 -44.78 -16.77
CA VAL A 110 0.33 -45.17 -18.12
C VAL A 110 -1.08 -44.69 -18.42
N PRO A 111 -1.52 -44.68 -19.70
CA PRO A 111 -2.92 -44.42 -20.05
C PRO A 111 -3.91 -45.21 -19.20
N GLY A 112 -4.93 -44.53 -18.68
CA GLY A 112 -5.95 -45.09 -17.78
C GLY A 112 -5.66 -44.86 -16.30
N ASP A 113 -4.43 -44.51 -15.92
CA ASP A 113 -4.12 -44.10 -14.55
C ASP A 113 -4.75 -42.73 -14.24
N GLN A 114 -5.16 -42.55 -12.98
CA GLN A 114 -5.53 -41.25 -12.42
C GLN A 114 -4.50 -40.86 -11.36
N ILE A 115 -3.81 -39.75 -11.60
CA ILE A 115 -2.82 -39.21 -10.69
C ILE A 115 -3.51 -38.23 -9.73
N ARG A 116 -3.42 -38.53 -8.44
CA ARG A 116 -3.79 -37.62 -7.35
C ARG A 116 -2.55 -36.81 -6.94
N LEU A 117 -2.63 -35.50 -7.12
CA LEU A 117 -1.55 -34.53 -6.92
C LEU A 117 -1.78 -33.83 -5.57
N GLU A 118 -1.00 -34.19 -4.55
CA GLU A 118 -1.12 -33.63 -3.21
C GLU A 118 0.00 -32.63 -2.96
N VAL A 119 -0.36 -31.38 -2.66
CA VAL A 119 0.59 -30.31 -2.36
C VAL A 119 0.29 -29.71 -0.99
N THR A 120 1.34 -29.47 -0.22
CA THR A 120 1.25 -28.78 1.09
C THR A 120 2.35 -27.73 1.23
N ILE A 121 1.98 -26.50 1.57
CA ILE A 121 2.94 -25.43 1.84
C ILE A 121 3.64 -25.69 3.16
N ARG A 122 4.95 -25.94 3.12
CA ARG A 122 5.78 -26.16 4.32
C ARG A 122 6.26 -24.86 4.92
N ARG A 123 6.63 -23.91 4.07
CA ARG A 123 7.19 -22.62 4.48
C ARG A 123 6.92 -21.57 3.42
N ARG A 124 6.54 -20.36 3.87
CA ARG A 124 6.38 -19.18 3.02
C ARG A 124 7.17 -18.02 3.61
N ARG A 125 7.93 -17.29 2.79
CA ARG A 125 8.64 -16.06 3.16
C ARG A 125 8.52 -15.04 2.03
N ARG A 126 7.79 -13.95 2.28
CA ARG A 126 7.52 -12.87 1.31
C ARG A 126 7.14 -13.43 -0.07
N ARG A 127 8.10 -13.48 -1.00
CA ARG A 127 7.95 -13.87 -2.41
C ARG A 127 8.50 -15.26 -2.74
N VAL A 128 8.67 -16.15 -1.75
CA VAL A 128 9.12 -17.53 -1.99
C VAL A 128 8.35 -18.48 -1.08
N ALA A 129 7.95 -19.63 -1.63
CA ALA A 129 7.31 -20.73 -0.92
C ALA A 129 8.05 -22.05 -1.18
N VAL A 130 8.04 -22.92 -0.17
CA VAL A 130 8.49 -24.31 -0.26
C VAL A 130 7.28 -25.20 -0.08
N ALA A 131 7.00 -26.05 -1.06
CA ALA A 131 5.87 -26.97 -1.06
C ALA A 131 6.35 -28.42 -1.07
N ALA A 132 5.82 -29.24 -0.17
CA ALA A 132 5.96 -30.69 -0.27
C ALA A 132 4.91 -31.20 -1.26
N ALA A 133 5.33 -31.97 -2.26
CA ALA A 133 4.49 -32.36 -3.38
C ALA A 133 4.60 -33.87 -3.63
N VAL A 134 3.46 -34.55 -3.70
CA VAL A 134 3.38 -36.01 -3.86
C VAL A 134 2.32 -36.35 -4.89
N ALA A 135 2.68 -37.16 -5.89
CA ALA A 135 1.78 -37.73 -6.88
C ALA A 135 1.49 -39.21 -6.54
N ARG A 136 0.22 -39.62 -6.56
CA ARG A 136 -0.23 -40.99 -6.26
C ARG A 136 -1.13 -41.55 -7.35
N VAL A 137 -1.05 -42.87 -7.57
CA VAL A 137 -2.04 -43.65 -8.33
C VAL A 137 -2.56 -44.73 -7.41
N GLY A 138 -3.84 -44.63 -7.03
CA GLY A 138 -4.37 -45.38 -5.88
C GLY A 138 -3.57 -45.09 -4.62
N ASP A 139 -3.15 -46.13 -3.89
CA ASP A 139 -2.36 -45.99 -2.66
C ASP A 139 -0.85 -45.83 -2.91
N HIS A 140 -0.40 -45.99 -4.16
CA HIS A 140 1.02 -45.97 -4.50
C HIS A 140 1.53 -44.56 -4.80
N VAL A 141 2.64 -44.16 -4.17
CA VAL A 141 3.39 -42.97 -4.56
C VAL A 141 4.09 -43.25 -5.89
N VAL A 142 3.81 -42.43 -6.90
CA VAL A 142 4.42 -42.53 -8.24
C VAL A 142 5.52 -41.48 -8.43
N ALA A 143 5.36 -40.29 -7.84
CA ALA A 143 6.39 -39.27 -7.76
C ALA A 143 6.31 -38.46 -6.46
N GLU A 144 7.43 -37.92 -6.00
CA GLU A 144 7.47 -36.98 -4.88
C GLU A 144 8.63 -35.99 -5.06
N ALA A 145 8.45 -34.76 -4.61
CA ALA A 145 9.49 -33.72 -4.62
C ALA A 145 9.19 -32.63 -3.58
N GLU A 146 10.21 -31.85 -3.25
CA GLU A 146 10.05 -30.55 -2.61
C GLU A 146 10.24 -29.46 -3.66
N LEU A 147 9.22 -28.62 -3.84
CA LEU A 147 9.18 -27.57 -4.84
C LEU A 147 9.51 -26.22 -4.20
N LEU A 148 10.53 -25.54 -4.73
CA LEU A 148 10.82 -24.14 -4.40
C LEU A 148 10.17 -23.24 -5.44
N ILE A 149 9.18 -22.45 -5.02
CA ILE A 149 8.38 -21.61 -5.91
C ILE A 149 8.58 -20.15 -5.52
N GLY A 150 9.03 -19.35 -6.49
CA GLY A 150 9.10 -17.90 -6.36
C GLY A 150 7.79 -17.25 -6.81
N LEU A 151 7.45 -16.13 -6.17
CA LEU A 151 6.36 -15.23 -6.54
C LEU A 151 6.99 -14.00 -7.20
N ALA A 152 6.62 -13.73 -8.45
CA ALA A 152 7.10 -12.58 -9.22
C ALA A 152 5.92 -11.68 -9.60
N LEU A 153 6.17 -10.38 -9.68
CA LEU A 153 5.19 -9.47 -10.26
C LEU A 153 5.20 -9.65 -11.77
N ASP A 154 4.02 -9.78 -12.35
CA ASP A 154 3.82 -9.79 -13.80
C ASP A 154 4.06 -8.41 -14.42
N GLU A 155 3.85 -8.29 -15.73
CA GLU A 155 3.51 -7.02 -16.35
C GLU A 155 2.28 -6.37 -15.69
N ALA A 156 2.05 -5.09 -15.99
CA ALA A 156 0.88 -4.39 -15.48
C ALA A 156 -0.41 -5.06 -16.00
N LEU A 157 -1.40 -5.23 -15.11
CA LEU A 157 -2.74 -5.67 -15.49
C LEU A 157 -3.61 -4.45 -15.72
N ILE A 158 -3.99 -4.22 -16.98
CA ILE A 158 -4.78 -3.05 -17.37
C ILE A 158 -6.16 -3.53 -17.82
N ASP A 159 -7.20 -3.05 -17.14
CA ASP A 159 -8.57 -3.35 -17.54
C ASP A 159 -8.85 -2.84 -18.97
N PRO A 160 -9.54 -3.59 -19.84
CA PRO A 160 -9.81 -3.19 -21.22
C PRO A 160 -10.59 -1.87 -21.37
N THR A 161 -11.31 -1.44 -20.33
CA THR A 161 -12.07 -0.19 -20.32
C THR A 161 -11.24 1.01 -19.85
N ALA A 162 -10.02 0.79 -19.34
CA ALA A 162 -9.12 1.86 -18.95
C ALA A 162 -8.56 2.58 -20.20
N ASN A 163 -8.45 3.90 -20.12
CA ASN A 163 -7.81 4.73 -21.12
C ASN A 163 -6.42 5.13 -20.62
N VAL A 164 -5.39 4.38 -21.04
CA VAL A 164 -3.99 4.64 -20.72
C VAL A 164 -3.29 5.23 -21.94
N ALA A 165 -2.84 6.47 -21.83
CA ALA A 165 -2.18 7.15 -22.94
C ALA A 165 -0.85 6.47 -23.30
N PRO A 166 -0.42 6.45 -24.60
CA PRO A 166 0.78 5.74 -25.03
C PRO A 166 2.10 6.18 -24.36
N GLY A 167 2.17 7.38 -23.81
CA GLY A 167 3.35 7.88 -23.10
C GLY A 167 3.42 7.50 -21.62
N ALA A 168 2.36 6.92 -21.05
CA ALA A 168 2.31 6.53 -19.65
C ALA A 168 3.24 5.34 -19.38
N GLU A 169 3.96 5.38 -18.26
CA GLU A 169 4.82 4.28 -17.81
C GLU A 169 4.16 3.58 -16.61
N ILE A 170 3.83 2.30 -16.75
CA ILE A 170 3.17 1.51 -15.69
C ILE A 170 4.09 0.40 -15.21
N GLY A 171 4.42 0.42 -13.92
CA GLY A 171 5.33 -0.54 -13.31
C GLY A 171 4.77 -1.96 -13.21
N ALA A 172 5.69 -2.93 -13.19
CA ALA A 172 5.36 -4.35 -13.04
C ALA A 172 4.43 -4.63 -11.85
N GLY A 173 3.43 -5.47 -12.08
CA GLY A 173 2.47 -5.90 -11.08
C GLY A 173 1.42 -4.86 -10.69
N THR A 174 1.44 -3.69 -11.32
CA THR A 174 0.41 -2.66 -11.09
C THR A 174 -0.89 -3.04 -11.76
N VAL A 175 -1.99 -2.82 -11.05
CA VAL A 175 -3.35 -3.10 -11.52
C VAL A 175 -4.05 -1.77 -11.79
N ILE A 176 -4.49 -1.60 -13.04
CA ILE A 176 -5.30 -0.46 -13.48
C ILE A 176 -6.74 -0.96 -13.64
N GLY A 177 -7.64 -0.46 -12.78
CA GLY A 177 -9.03 -0.84 -12.75
C GLY A 177 -9.87 -0.26 -13.90
N PRO A 178 -11.17 -0.62 -13.95
CA PRO A 178 -12.05 -0.25 -15.05
C PRO A 178 -12.28 1.27 -15.12
N ASN A 179 -12.41 1.78 -16.34
CA ASN A 179 -12.64 3.20 -16.65
C ASN A 179 -11.62 4.19 -16.05
N VAL A 180 -10.44 3.72 -15.65
CA VAL A 180 -9.35 4.60 -15.20
C VAL A 180 -8.83 5.41 -16.40
N VAL A 181 -8.45 6.66 -16.17
CA VAL A 181 -7.78 7.50 -17.17
C VAL A 181 -6.35 7.79 -16.69
N VAL A 182 -5.36 7.48 -17.53
CA VAL A 182 -3.94 7.77 -17.27
C VAL A 182 -3.36 8.62 -18.40
N GLY A 183 -2.85 9.80 -18.05
CA GLY A 183 -2.26 10.77 -18.97
C GLY A 183 -0.88 10.38 -19.51
N PRO A 184 -0.42 11.02 -20.61
CA PRO A 184 0.79 10.61 -21.35
C PRO A 184 2.12 10.92 -20.64
N TYR A 185 2.10 11.67 -19.53
CA TYR A 185 3.31 12.03 -18.77
C TYR A 185 3.30 11.45 -17.36
N VAL A 186 2.46 10.42 -17.15
CA VAL A 186 2.31 9.76 -15.86
C VAL A 186 3.25 8.57 -15.77
N ARG A 187 3.91 8.44 -14.61
CA ARG A 187 4.68 7.26 -14.22
C ARG A 187 4.09 6.67 -12.95
N ILE A 188 3.67 5.42 -13.02
CA ILE A 188 3.16 4.65 -11.89
C ILE A 188 4.16 3.54 -11.57
N GLY A 189 4.57 3.46 -10.30
CA GLY A 189 5.48 2.45 -9.78
C GLY A 189 4.93 1.03 -9.85
N ARG A 190 5.65 0.11 -9.23
CA ARG A 190 5.33 -1.34 -9.20
C ARG A 190 4.29 -1.67 -8.15
N ALA A 191 3.53 -2.73 -8.39
CA ALA A 191 2.56 -3.27 -7.43
C ALA A 191 1.58 -2.21 -6.89
N CYS A 192 1.28 -1.19 -7.69
CA CYS A 192 0.26 -0.21 -7.35
C CYS A 192 -1.13 -0.77 -7.68
N ASN A 193 -2.15 -0.17 -7.08
CA ASN A 193 -3.53 -0.50 -7.35
C ASN A 193 -4.31 0.79 -7.63
N ILE A 194 -4.80 0.95 -8.85
CA ILE A 194 -5.54 2.12 -9.28
C ILE A 194 -7.01 1.74 -9.47
N GLY A 195 -7.85 2.17 -8.54
CA GLY A 195 -9.26 1.86 -8.45
C GLY A 195 -10.09 2.48 -9.58
N ALA A 196 -11.27 1.89 -9.79
CA ALA A 196 -12.15 2.22 -10.90
C ALA A 196 -12.45 3.73 -11.03
N SER A 197 -12.47 4.23 -12.25
CA SER A 197 -12.81 5.63 -12.56
C SER A 197 -11.91 6.67 -11.87
N ALA A 198 -10.73 6.30 -11.39
CA ALA A 198 -9.72 7.27 -11.00
C ALA A 198 -9.13 7.97 -12.23
N VAL A 199 -8.72 9.22 -12.06
CA VAL A 199 -8.04 10.01 -13.09
C VAL A 199 -6.66 10.38 -12.59
N ILE A 200 -5.63 9.99 -13.34
CA ILE A 200 -4.24 10.33 -13.07
C ILE A 200 -3.69 11.01 -14.33
N ASP A 201 -3.29 12.27 -14.23
CA ASP A 201 -2.83 13.04 -15.39
C ASP A 201 -1.70 14.01 -14.99
N GLY A 202 -1.23 14.81 -15.95
CA GLY A 202 -0.14 15.75 -15.76
C GLY A 202 1.23 15.06 -15.65
N TRP A 203 2.24 15.85 -15.31
CA TRP A 203 3.60 15.35 -15.07
C TRP A 203 3.66 14.76 -13.65
N THR A 204 3.22 13.51 -13.54
CA THR A 204 2.94 12.89 -12.25
C THR A 204 3.75 11.61 -12.09
N GLU A 205 4.50 11.51 -11.00
CA GLU A 205 5.22 10.30 -10.61
C GLU A 205 4.60 9.74 -9.31
N ILE A 206 4.24 8.46 -9.32
CA ILE A 206 3.67 7.73 -8.18
C ILE A 206 4.58 6.55 -7.85
N GLY A 207 5.07 6.48 -6.62
CA GLY A 207 5.93 5.41 -6.15
C GLY A 207 5.22 4.07 -5.93
N ASP A 208 6.03 3.02 -5.78
CA ASP A 208 5.61 1.62 -5.64
C ASP A 208 4.59 1.38 -4.51
N GLU A 209 3.79 0.31 -4.66
CA GLU A 209 2.88 -0.22 -3.63
C GLU A 209 1.81 0.79 -3.18
N THR A 210 1.54 1.81 -3.99
CA THR A 210 0.52 2.84 -3.73
C THR A 210 -0.88 2.33 -4.10
N GLN A 211 -1.87 2.65 -3.27
CA GLN A 211 -3.27 2.31 -3.49
C GLN A 211 -4.07 3.59 -3.73
N VAL A 212 -4.74 3.67 -4.87
CA VAL A 212 -5.66 4.75 -5.25
C VAL A 212 -7.05 4.14 -5.34
N PHE A 213 -8.00 4.65 -4.56
CA PHE A 213 -9.38 4.19 -4.54
C PHE A 213 -10.22 4.88 -5.62
N PRO A 214 -11.43 4.37 -5.89
CA PRO A 214 -12.27 4.89 -6.96
C PRO A 214 -12.52 6.40 -6.90
N PHE A 215 -12.64 7.01 -8.08
CA PHE A 215 -12.97 8.43 -8.28
C PHE A 215 -11.94 9.45 -7.74
N ALA A 216 -10.75 9.01 -7.35
CA ALA A 216 -9.66 9.94 -7.02
C ALA A 216 -9.17 10.69 -8.27
N SER A 217 -8.76 11.95 -8.11
CA SER A 217 -8.21 12.81 -9.17
C SER A 217 -6.82 13.29 -8.77
N ILE A 218 -5.78 12.75 -9.42
CA ILE A 218 -4.38 12.93 -9.02
C ILE A 218 -3.57 13.54 -10.17
N GLY A 219 -2.82 14.61 -9.87
CA GLY A 219 -1.92 15.26 -10.84
C GLY A 219 -2.58 16.28 -11.76
N LEU A 220 -3.88 16.53 -11.57
CA LEU A 220 -4.63 17.53 -12.32
C LEU A 220 -4.09 18.95 -12.09
N ILE A 221 -4.49 19.86 -12.99
CA ILE A 221 -4.10 21.27 -12.95
C ILE A 221 -4.46 21.92 -11.61
N PRO A 222 -3.63 22.85 -11.12
CA PRO A 222 -3.95 23.58 -9.89
C PRO A 222 -5.16 24.49 -10.07
N GLN A 223 -5.84 24.79 -8.96
CA GLN A 223 -6.96 25.73 -8.92
C GLN A 223 -6.51 27.19 -8.73
N ASP A 224 -5.21 27.46 -8.78
CA ASP A 224 -4.68 28.83 -8.76
C ASP A 224 -5.05 29.55 -10.06
N GLN A 225 -5.74 30.69 -9.96
CA GLN A 225 -6.14 31.52 -11.10
C GLN A 225 -4.95 32.09 -11.89
N LYS A 226 -3.77 32.11 -11.27
CA LYS A 226 -2.51 32.53 -11.91
C LYS A 226 -1.95 31.48 -12.85
N PHE A 227 -2.31 30.20 -12.69
CA PHE A 227 -1.85 29.12 -13.56
C PHE A 227 -2.30 29.37 -15.00
N LYS A 228 -1.36 29.32 -15.96
CA LYS A 228 -1.60 29.58 -17.40
C LYS A 228 -1.30 28.39 -18.29
N GLY A 229 -1.09 27.20 -17.71
CA GLY A 229 -0.75 25.99 -18.48
C GLY A 229 0.74 25.69 -18.50
N GLU A 230 1.53 26.33 -17.63
CA GLU A 230 2.93 26.01 -17.45
C GLU A 230 3.14 24.52 -17.10
N ARG A 231 4.34 24.02 -17.39
CA ARG A 231 4.72 22.65 -17.07
C ARG A 231 5.12 22.55 -15.60
N THR A 232 4.22 22.00 -14.80
CA THR A 232 4.46 21.68 -13.38
C THR A 232 4.17 20.22 -13.08
N SER A 233 4.64 19.76 -11.93
CA SER A 233 4.72 18.34 -11.59
C SER A 233 4.09 17.99 -10.25
N LEU A 234 3.84 16.69 -10.07
CA LEU A 234 3.45 16.04 -8.82
C LEU A 234 4.37 14.85 -8.60
N VAL A 235 4.97 14.76 -7.42
CA VAL A 235 5.84 13.63 -7.03
C VAL A 235 5.29 13.00 -5.77
N ILE A 236 4.88 11.73 -5.87
CA ILE A 236 4.32 10.93 -4.77
C ILE A 236 5.27 9.76 -4.50
N GLY A 237 5.64 9.57 -3.24
CA GLY A 237 6.42 8.43 -2.78
C GLY A 237 5.65 7.11 -2.82
N ARG A 238 6.07 6.16 -1.99
CA ARG A 238 5.60 4.75 -2.02
C ARG A 238 4.65 4.44 -0.87
N ARG A 239 3.84 3.39 -1.04
CA ARG A 239 2.93 2.85 -0.01
C ARG A 239 1.92 3.87 0.54
N ASN A 240 1.53 4.84 -0.29
CA ASN A 240 0.48 5.76 0.06
C ASN A 240 -0.90 5.13 -0.18
N ILE A 241 -1.89 5.51 0.62
CA ILE A 241 -3.29 5.12 0.45
C ILE A 241 -4.12 6.38 0.21
N PHE A 242 -4.63 6.53 -1.01
CA PHE A 242 -5.54 7.58 -1.40
C PHE A 242 -6.94 7.00 -1.49
N ARG A 243 -7.81 7.38 -0.56
CA ARG A 243 -9.19 6.93 -0.51
C ARG A 243 -10.05 7.63 -1.57
N GLU A 244 -11.32 7.28 -1.56
CA GLU A 244 -12.31 7.69 -2.55
C GLU A 244 -12.39 9.22 -2.64
N PHE A 245 -12.51 9.76 -3.86
CA PHE A 245 -12.65 11.20 -4.12
C PHE A 245 -11.52 12.09 -3.60
N VAL A 246 -10.35 11.54 -3.30
CA VAL A 246 -9.15 12.34 -3.00
C VAL A 246 -8.77 13.17 -4.23
N THR A 247 -8.38 14.43 -4.01
CA THR A 247 -7.92 15.36 -5.06
C THR A 247 -6.52 15.87 -4.75
N ILE A 248 -5.59 15.73 -5.69
CA ILE A 248 -4.18 16.15 -5.53
C ILE A 248 -3.77 16.90 -6.79
N HIS A 249 -3.38 18.16 -6.63
CA HIS A 249 -3.01 19.01 -7.75
C HIS A 249 -1.51 19.21 -7.83
N ARG A 250 -1.00 19.30 -9.06
CA ARG A 250 0.40 19.64 -9.34
C ARG A 250 0.72 21.08 -8.91
N GLY A 251 2.01 21.42 -8.86
CA GLY A 251 2.46 22.75 -8.45
C GLY A 251 2.13 23.88 -9.44
N THR A 252 2.62 25.07 -9.14
CA THR A 252 2.58 26.29 -9.97
C THR A 252 4.00 26.81 -10.20
N GLU A 253 4.28 27.51 -11.31
CA GLU A 253 5.62 28.07 -11.54
C GLU A 253 6.07 28.99 -10.39
N GLY A 254 5.15 29.80 -9.87
CA GLY A 254 5.43 30.70 -8.74
C GLY A 254 5.66 30.01 -7.39
N GLY A 255 5.26 28.74 -7.26
CA GLY A 255 5.38 27.94 -6.04
C GLY A 255 6.52 26.94 -6.01
N GLY A 256 7.36 26.91 -7.05
CA GLY A 256 8.43 25.92 -7.21
C GLY A 256 8.12 24.81 -8.21
N GLY A 257 6.93 24.82 -8.81
CA GLY A 257 6.54 23.97 -9.93
C GLY A 257 6.24 22.53 -9.56
N VAL A 258 6.10 22.21 -8.28
CA VAL A 258 5.99 20.84 -7.80
C VAL A 258 5.22 20.73 -6.49
N THR A 259 4.25 19.82 -6.46
CA THR A 259 3.66 19.30 -5.22
C THR A 259 4.39 18.00 -4.86
N ARG A 260 4.77 17.81 -3.60
CA ARG A 260 5.50 16.62 -3.13
C ARG A 260 4.76 15.92 -1.99
N ILE A 261 4.66 14.59 -2.07
CA ILE A 261 4.13 13.72 -1.02
C ILE A 261 5.13 12.59 -0.78
N GLY A 262 5.48 12.35 0.49
CA GLY A 262 6.38 11.29 0.90
C GLY A 262 5.77 9.88 0.86
N ASP A 263 6.12 9.07 1.85
CA ASP A 263 5.83 7.63 1.90
C ASP A 263 4.84 7.31 3.03
N ASP A 264 4.13 6.18 2.89
CA ASP A 264 3.36 5.56 3.97
C ASP A 264 2.24 6.45 4.54
N ASN A 265 1.68 7.36 3.74
CA ASN A 265 0.62 8.26 4.18
C ASN A 265 -0.79 7.66 3.93
N LEU A 266 -1.75 8.08 4.76
CA LEU A 266 -3.17 7.78 4.58
C LEU A 266 -3.96 9.07 4.33
N PHE A 267 -4.57 9.15 3.14
CA PHE A 267 -5.49 10.21 2.76
C PHE A 267 -6.90 9.62 2.72
N MET A 268 -7.73 9.93 3.71
CA MET A 268 -9.11 9.45 3.76
C MET A 268 -10.00 10.14 2.71
N ALA A 269 -11.27 9.73 2.63
CA ALA A 269 -12.15 10.15 1.55
C ALA A 269 -12.29 11.68 1.50
N TYR A 270 -12.36 12.24 0.28
CA TYR A 270 -12.49 13.68 0.01
C TYR A 270 -11.32 14.57 0.47
N VAL A 271 -10.17 14.01 0.85
CA VAL A 271 -9.01 14.84 1.17
C VAL A 271 -8.55 15.63 -0.06
N HIS A 272 -8.21 16.90 0.15
CA HIS A 272 -7.69 17.79 -0.88
C HIS A 272 -6.26 18.22 -0.56
N VAL A 273 -5.36 18.06 -1.53
CA VAL A 273 -4.00 18.60 -1.52
C VAL A 273 -3.86 19.57 -2.69
N ALA A 274 -3.81 20.86 -2.38
CA ALA A 274 -3.61 21.91 -3.36
C ALA A 274 -2.18 21.93 -3.92
N HIS A 275 -1.93 22.89 -4.79
CA HIS A 275 -0.67 23.12 -5.45
C HIS A 275 0.47 23.45 -4.48
N ASP A 276 1.68 23.01 -4.84
CA ASP A 276 2.94 23.35 -4.16
C ASP A 276 2.99 22.94 -2.68
N CYS A 277 2.15 21.98 -2.29
CA CYS A 277 2.22 21.40 -0.95
C CYS A 277 3.41 20.47 -0.83
N GLU A 278 3.97 20.38 0.38
CA GLU A 278 5.00 19.42 0.75
C GLU A 278 4.50 18.58 1.92
N VAL A 279 4.16 17.32 1.67
CA VAL A 279 3.71 16.36 2.68
C VAL A 279 4.82 15.34 2.93
N GLY A 280 5.18 15.15 4.18
CA GLY A 280 6.19 14.19 4.62
C GLY A 280 5.72 12.73 4.58
N HIS A 281 6.16 11.97 5.57
CA HIS A 281 5.95 10.53 5.67
C HIS A 281 5.02 10.16 6.84
N ARG A 282 4.28 9.05 6.69
CA ARG A 282 3.43 8.47 7.75
C ARG A 282 2.39 9.44 8.33
N THR A 283 1.95 10.40 7.53
CA THR A 283 0.91 11.36 7.87
C THR A 283 -0.48 10.75 7.69
N ILE A 284 -1.45 11.28 8.43
CA ILE A 284 -2.84 10.84 8.35
C ILE A 284 -3.74 12.06 8.13
N PHE A 285 -4.56 11.99 7.10
CA PHE A 285 -5.57 12.99 6.80
C PHE A 285 -6.95 12.35 6.95
N GLY A 286 -7.72 12.83 7.91
CA GLY A 286 -9.11 12.46 8.12
C GLY A 286 -10.00 12.90 6.94
N ASN A 287 -11.22 12.35 6.87
CA ASN A 287 -12.14 12.64 5.77
C ASN A 287 -12.29 14.15 5.54
N ALA A 288 -12.21 14.58 4.28
CA ALA A 288 -12.34 15.98 3.87
C ALA A 288 -11.32 16.96 4.51
N ALA A 289 -10.18 16.46 5.04
CA ALA A 289 -9.07 17.35 5.39
C ALA A 289 -8.57 18.07 4.12
N THR A 290 -8.34 19.37 4.23
CA THR A 290 -8.11 20.24 3.06
C THR A 290 -6.85 21.08 3.25
N LEU A 291 -5.86 20.89 2.39
CA LEU A 291 -4.67 21.73 2.33
C LEU A 291 -4.85 22.79 1.23
N SER A 292 -4.66 24.05 1.58
CA SER A 292 -4.54 25.15 0.61
C SER A 292 -3.13 25.16 -0.02
N GLY A 293 -2.91 26.03 -1.01
CA GLY A 293 -1.61 26.10 -1.71
C GLY A 293 -0.42 26.37 -0.78
N HIS A 294 0.74 25.81 -1.11
CA HIS A 294 2.02 26.01 -0.41
C HIS A 294 2.04 25.57 1.06
N VAL A 295 1.20 24.59 1.44
CA VAL A 295 1.21 24.07 2.81
C VAL A 295 2.29 23.00 2.97
N SER A 296 3.04 23.07 4.07
CA SER A 296 3.98 22.01 4.46
C SER A 296 3.40 21.20 5.63
N VAL A 297 3.39 19.87 5.51
CA VAL A 297 2.97 18.94 6.55
C VAL A 297 4.11 17.97 6.82
N GLU A 298 4.68 18.02 8.00
CA GLU A 298 5.83 17.20 8.36
C GLU A 298 5.43 15.80 8.83
N ASP A 299 6.45 14.93 8.98
CA ASP A 299 6.28 13.52 9.28
C ASP A 299 5.36 13.23 10.46
N GLN A 300 4.56 12.19 10.31
CA GLN A 300 3.71 11.63 11.36
C GLN A 300 2.65 12.62 11.92
N ALA A 301 2.44 13.75 11.26
CA ALA A 301 1.36 14.66 11.58
C ALA A 301 -0.02 14.04 11.25
N ASN A 302 -1.02 14.40 12.04
CA ASN A 302 -2.41 14.03 11.83
C ASN A 302 -3.24 15.30 11.60
N ILE A 303 -4.05 15.31 10.54
CA ILE A 303 -5.02 16.34 10.26
C ILE A 303 -6.41 15.73 10.32
N GLY A 304 -7.16 16.05 11.38
CA GLY A 304 -8.47 15.49 11.65
C GLY A 304 -9.51 15.83 10.57
N ALA A 305 -10.57 15.02 10.54
CA ALA A 305 -11.63 15.14 9.54
C ALA A 305 -12.23 16.56 9.48
N PHE A 306 -12.59 17.00 8.28
CA PHE A 306 -13.17 18.32 7.98
C PHE A 306 -12.31 19.51 8.42
N SER A 307 -11.00 19.29 8.60
CA SER A 307 -10.07 20.36 8.96
C SER A 307 -9.44 21.01 7.74
N GLY A 308 -9.16 22.30 7.83
CA GLY A 308 -8.49 23.07 6.79
C GLY A 308 -7.14 23.61 7.24
N VAL A 309 -6.14 23.59 6.36
CA VAL A 309 -4.86 24.29 6.54
C VAL A 309 -4.75 25.39 5.50
N HIS A 310 -4.67 26.63 5.98
CA HIS A 310 -4.62 27.81 5.13
C HIS A 310 -3.26 27.94 4.42
N GLN A 311 -3.25 28.60 3.26
CA GLN A 311 -2.06 28.71 2.41
C GLN A 311 -0.83 29.22 3.17
N PHE A 312 0.34 28.66 2.83
CA PHE A 312 1.66 28.92 3.43
C PHE A 312 1.80 28.53 4.92
N CYS A 313 0.82 27.87 5.54
CA CYS A 313 0.99 27.37 6.91
C CYS A 313 1.83 26.10 6.90
N ARG A 314 2.52 25.86 8.02
CA ARG A 314 3.23 24.61 8.31
C ARG A 314 2.51 23.84 9.41
N VAL A 315 2.47 22.51 9.29
CA VAL A 315 2.03 21.57 10.33
C VAL A 315 3.25 20.76 10.74
N GLY A 316 3.75 21.00 11.95
CA GLY A 316 4.99 20.42 12.44
C GLY A 316 4.92 18.91 12.69
N ARG A 317 6.09 18.30 12.84
CA ARG A 317 6.25 16.85 13.04
C ARG A 317 5.41 16.35 14.22
N GLN A 318 4.70 15.23 14.02
CA GLN A 318 3.84 14.60 15.04
C GLN A 318 2.76 15.54 15.65
N ALA A 319 2.44 16.65 14.98
CA ALA A 319 1.32 17.49 15.36
C ALA A 319 0.00 16.73 15.17
N PHE A 320 -1.00 17.10 15.98
CA PHE A 320 -2.35 16.56 15.87
C PHE A 320 -3.34 17.71 15.72
N ILE A 321 -4.02 17.79 14.59
CA ILE A 321 -5.10 18.74 14.38
C ILE A 321 -6.42 18.03 14.65
N GLY A 322 -7.18 18.48 15.64
CA GLY A 322 -8.50 17.91 15.95
C GLY A 322 -9.49 18.10 14.81
N GLY A 323 -10.57 17.31 14.79
CA GLY A 323 -11.61 17.44 13.77
C GLY A 323 -12.19 18.86 13.67
N TYR A 324 -12.73 19.20 12.50
CA TYR A 324 -13.42 20.48 12.26
C TYR A 324 -12.59 21.73 12.60
N SER A 325 -11.26 21.64 12.49
CA SER A 325 -10.35 22.73 12.86
C SER A 325 -9.84 23.50 11.64
N VAL A 326 -9.51 24.77 11.80
CA VAL A 326 -8.94 25.60 10.73
C VAL A 326 -7.62 26.20 11.17
N VAL A 327 -6.53 25.72 10.59
CA VAL A 327 -5.16 26.17 10.85
C VAL A 327 -4.88 27.41 9.99
N THR A 328 -4.81 28.58 10.62
CA THR A 328 -4.55 29.88 9.94
C THR A 328 -3.14 30.42 10.19
N LEU A 329 -2.45 29.84 11.17
CA LEU A 329 -1.08 30.09 11.61
C LEU A 329 -0.36 28.74 11.68
N ASP A 330 0.97 28.69 11.79
CA ASP A 330 1.70 27.43 11.85
C ASP A 330 1.25 26.59 13.08
N ALA A 331 0.93 25.33 12.84
CA ALA A 331 0.59 24.37 13.87
C ALA A 331 1.86 23.71 14.40
N LEU A 332 2.08 23.82 15.70
CA LEU A 332 3.32 23.40 16.34
C LEU A 332 3.49 21.87 16.30
N PRO A 333 4.74 21.38 16.26
CA PRO A 333 5.02 19.96 16.39
C PRO A 333 4.65 19.43 17.78
N PHE A 334 4.42 18.12 17.85
CA PHE A 334 4.17 17.35 19.08
C PHE A 334 2.91 17.71 19.88
N VAL A 335 2.10 18.67 19.44
CA VAL A 335 0.91 19.13 20.16
C VAL A 335 -0.39 18.89 19.42
N ARG A 336 -1.46 18.86 20.19
CA ARG A 336 -2.84 18.95 19.74
C ARG A 336 -3.23 20.40 19.51
N SER A 337 -3.75 20.71 18.33
CA SER A 337 -4.33 22.00 17.99
C SER A 337 -5.79 21.82 17.55
N VAL A 338 -6.71 22.61 18.11
CA VAL A 338 -8.16 22.46 17.85
C VAL A 338 -8.85 23.81 17.65
N GLY A 339 -9.87 23.85 16.80
CA GLY A 339 -10.83 24.95 16.63
C GLY A 339 -10.70 25.70 15.29
N ASN A 340 -11.69 26.55 15.00
CA ASN A 340 -11.70 27.42 13.83
C ASN A 340 -10.88 28.70 14.09
N ARG A 341 -9.69 28.79 13.48
CA ARG A 341 -8.47 29.43 14.02
C ARG A 341 -7.87 28.61 15.16
N ALA A 342 -7.36 27.44 14.79
CA ALA A 342 -6.83 26.43 15.68
C ALA A 342 -5.80 27.01 16.66
N ARG A 343 -5.90 26.59 17.91
CA ARG A 343 -5.01 26.98 19.01
C ARG A 343 -4.36 25.75 19.59
N VAL A 344 -3.15 25.93 20.10
CA VAL A 344 -2.48 24.89 20.90
C VAL A 344 -3.32 24.59 22.13
N TYR A 345 -3.67 23.31 22.29
CA TYR A 345 -4.41 22.81 23.43
C TYR A 345 -3.45 22.22 24.47
N ASP A 346 -2.80 21.11 24.13
CA ASP A 346 -1.83 20.43 24.97
C ASP A 346 -0.94 19.51 24.11
N LEU A 347 0.09 18.91 24.70
CA LEU A 347 0.91 17.88 24.06
C LEU A 347 0.09 16.69 23.61
N ASN A 348 0.47 16.13 22.46
CA ASN A 348 -0.09 14.91 21.90
C ASN A 348 0.49 13.67 22.60
N VAL A 349 0.43 13.61 23.94
CA VAL A 349 1.13 12.59 24.75
C VAL A 349 0.82 11.17 24.26
N VAL A 350 -0.46 10.86 24.03
CA VAL A 350 -0.90 9.54 23.53
C VAL A 350 -0.29 9.23 22.15
N GLY A 351 -0.26 10.20 21.23
CA GLY A 351 0.33 10.01 19.91
C GLY A 351 1.85 9.82 19.98
N LEU A 352 2.54 10.62 20.78
CA LEU A 352 3.99 10.54 20.98
C LEU A 352 4.40 9.20 21.57
N GLU A 353 3.68 8.71 22.59
CA GLU A 353 3.93 7.41 23.21
C GLU A 353 3.69 6.24 22.23
N ARG A 354 2.58 6.27 21.47
CA ARG A 354 2.30 5.26 20.44
C ARG A 354 3.35 5.24 19.32
N GLN A 355 3.98 6.38 19.06
CA GLN A 355 5.05 6.52 18.07
C GLN A 355 6.44 6.23 18.67
N GLY A 356 6.50 5.75 19.92
CA GLY A 356 7.72 5.30 20.57
C GLY A 356 8.62 6.41 21.09
N MET A 357 8.07 7.62 21.33
CA MET A 357 8.84 8.70 21.92
C MET A 357 9.23 8.36 23.38
N PRO A 358 10.51 8.52 23.77
CA PRO A 358 10.94 8.24 25.14
C PRO A 358 10.21 9.10 26.18
N GLU A 359 9.88 8.52 27.33
CA GLU A 359 9.20 9.24 28.43
C GLU A 359 9.98 10.48 28.89
N GLY A 360 11.31 10.40 28.93
CA GLY A 360 12.18 11.53 29.26
C GLY A 360 12.02 12.71 28.29
N THR A 361 11.97 12.43 26.99
CA THR A 361 11.72 13.43 25.94
C THR A 361 10.34 14.06 26.08
N VAL A 362 9.30 13.26 26.36
CA VAL A 362 7.94 13.76 26.61
C VAL A 362 7.93 14.68 27.84
N ALA A 363 8.66 14.33 28.89
CA ALA A 363 8.78 15.16 30.09
C ALA A 363 9.49 16.50 29.81
N GLU A 364 10.56 16.50 29.01
CA GLU A 364 11.23 17.73 28.55
C GLU A 364 10.30 18.61 27.71
N LEU A 365 9.61 18.05 26.73
CA LEU A 365 8.61 18.76 25.94
C LEU A 365 7.51 19.37 26.83
N LYS A 366 7.00 18.63 27.83
CA LYS A 366 6.03 19.15 28.81
C LYS A 366 6.57 20.39 29.51
N ARG A 367 7.84 20.40 29.91
CA ARG A 367 8.46 21.56 30.54
C ARG A 367 8.60 22.74 29.56
N ALA A 368 9.07 22.50 28.34
CA ALA A 368 9.16 23.53 27.30
C ALA A 368 7.81 24.19 27.00
N PHE A 369 6.73 23.41 26.89
CA PHE A 369 5.38 23.96 26.65
C PHE A 369 4.82 24.76 27.84
N ARG A 370 5.26 24.52 29.08
CA ARG A 370 4.93 25.39 30.21
C ARG A 370 5.53 26.78 30.05
N TYR A 371 6.77 26.88 29.55
CA TYR A 371 7.36 28.17 29.19
C TYR A 371 6.56 28.86 28.08
N LEU A 372 6.09 28.12 27.07
CA LEU A 372 5.34 28.72 25.95
C LEU A 372 3.91 29.17 26.31
N LEU A 373 3.21 28.44 27.18
CA LEU A 373 1.77 28.62 27.38
C LEU A 373 1.36 29.14 28.76
N GLN A 374 2.21 29.01 29.78
CA GLN A 374 1.83 29.23 31.19
C GLN A 374 2.65 30.34 31.89
N SER A 375 3.79 30.74 31.35
CA SER A 375 4.81 31.53 32.05
C SER A 375 4.57 33.06 32.11
N LYS A 376 3.44 33.58 31.59
CA LYS A 376 3.21 35.04 31.36
C LYS A 376 4.30 35.72 30.50
N LEU A 377 5.18 34.96 29.85
CA LEU A 377 6.20 35.46 28.94
C LEU A 377 5.59 35.68 27.55
N ASN A 378 6.18 36.60 26.78
CA ASN A 378 5.95 36.63 25.34
C ASN A 378 6.75 35.53 24.64
N THR A 379 6.47 35.26 23.36
CA THR A 379 7.12 34.18 22.59
C THR A 379 8.65 34.29 22.63
N THR A 380 9.22 35.47 22.39
CA THR A 380 10.68 35.68 22.39
C THR A 380 11.31 35.36 23.73
N GLN A 381 10.69 35.82 24.82
CA GLN A 381 11.15 35.55 26.18
C GLN A 381 11.02 34.06 26.53
N ALA A 382 9.92 33.42 26.14
CA ALA A 382 9.71 32.00 26.39
C ALA A 382 10.76 31.14 25.66
N LEU A 383 11.07 31.44 24.40
CA LEU A 383 12.13 30.75 23.65
C LEU A 383 13.49 30.94 24.30
N HIS A 384 13.82 32.16 24.74
CA HIS A 384 15.09 32.43 25.43
C HIS A 384 15.22 31.63 26.74
N GLN A 385 14.13 31.50 27.50
CA GLN A 385 14.12 30.69 28.73
C GLN A 385 14.29 29.20 28.46
N ILE A 386 13.68 28.68 27.38
CA ILE A 386 13.85 27.28 26.98
C ILE A 386 15.31 26.98 26.64
N GLU A 387 15.98 27.88 25.94
CA GLU A 387 17.40 27.70 25.54
C GLU A 387 18.38 27.81 26.71
N GLN A 388 18.04 28.57 27.74
CA GLN A 388 18.86 28.71 28.95
C GLN A 388 18.67 27.56 29.94
N ASP A 389 17.66 26.71 29.74
CA ASP A 389 17.41 25.56 30.60
C ASP A 389 18.25 24.36 30.13
N ASP A 390 19.35 24.11 30.83
CA ASP A 390 20.26 22.98 30.58
C ASP A 390 19.57 21.60 30.69
N THR A 391 18.35 21.55 31.23
CA THR A 391 17.55 20.32 31.31
C THR A 391 16.65 20.08 30.10
N LEU A 392 16.65 20.97 29.10
CA LEU A 392 15.78 20.93 27.91
C LEU A 392 16.58 20.78 26.60
N GLN A 393 17.55 19.87 26.60
CA GLN A 393 18.54 19.74 25.54
C GLN A 393 18.22 18.61 24.54
N CYS A 394 17.08 17.92 24.67
CA CYS A 394 16.70 16.90 23.69
C CYS A 394 16.43 17.50 22.30
N ALA A 395 16.68 16.71 21.26
CA ALA A 395 16.59 17.13 19.87
C ALA A 395 15.18 17.66 19.49
N GLU A 396 14.14 17.11 20.10
CA GLU A 396 12.75 17.52 19.91
C GLU A 396 12.48 18.93 20.41
N VAL A 397 13.05 19.33 21.55
CA VAL A 397 12.90 20.69 22.08
C VAL A 397 13.67 21.69 21.22
N VAL A 398 14.90 21.34 20.81
CA VAL A 398 15.70 22.17 19.89
C VAL A 398 14.94 22.41 18.58
N TYR A 399 14.36 21.36 18.01
CA TYR A 399 13.55 21.47 16.80
C TYR A 399 12.27 22.30 17.03
N LEU A 400 11.58 22.15 18.17
CA LEU A 400 10.41 22.99 18.50
C LEU A 400 10.76 24.49 18.52
N VAL A 401 11.90 24.85 19.12
CA VAL A 401 12.37 26.24 19.17
C VAL A 401 12.64 26.76 17.76
N GLU A 402 13.34 25.99 16.93
CA GLU A 402 13.67 26.36 15.55
C GLU A 402 12.43 26.48 14.67
N PHE A 403 11.46 25.58 14.83
CA PHE A 403 10.18 25.63 14.13
C PHE A 403 9.45 26.95 14.40
N ILE A 404 9.39 27.39 15.67
CA ILE A 404 8.74 28.65 16.05
C ILE A 404 9.50 29.85 15.46
N ARG A 405 10.84 29.85 15.54
CA ARG A 405 11.67 30.96 15.05
C ARG A 405 11.55 31.20 13.56
N THR A 406 11.51 30.12 12.78
CA THR A 406 11.47 30.17 11.32
C THR A 406 10.07 30.41 10.76
N SER A 407 9.07 30.57 11.63
CA SER A 407 7.68 30.77 11.22
C SER A 407 7.47 32.10 10.51
N ARG A 408 6.99 32.02 9.26
CA ARG A 408 6.62 33.19 8.45
C ARG A 408 5.19 33.66 8.71
N ARG A 409 4.29 32.75 9.10
CA ARG A 409 2.91 33.08 9.45
C ARG A 409 2.74 33.41 10.92
N GLY A 410 3.67 32.98 11.78
CA GLY A 410 3.55 33.02 13.22
C GLY A 410 2.85 31.76 13.76
N VAL A 411 2.80 31.65 15.09
CA VAL A 411 2.26 30.49 15.82
C VAL A 411 1.19 30.93 16.82
N ASN A 412 0.17 30.08 17.04
CA ASN A 412 -0.95 30.42 17.92
C ASN A 412 -0.78 29.90 19.35
N LEU A 413 0.00 30.62 20.15
CA LEU A 413 0.31 30.27 21.56
C LEU A 413 -0.69 30.81 22.59
N ARG A 414 -1.85 31.35 22.16
CA ARG A 414 -2.86 31.89 23.08
C ARG A 414 -3.72 30.76 23.63
N ARG A 415 -3.84 30.67 24.96
CA ARG A 415 -4.75 29.72 25.63
C ARG A 415 -6.18 29.84 25.08
N PRO A 416 -6.87 28.73 24.80
CA PRO A 416 -8.30 28.76 24.53
C PRO A 416 -9.05 29.27 25.78
N PRO A 417 -10.16 30.01 25.63
CA PRO A 417 -11.03 30.34 26.76
C PRO A 417 -11.63 29.05 27.34
N LYS A 418 -11.85 29.00 28.68
CA LYS A 418 -12.35 27.82 29.45
C LYS A 418 -13.53 27.07 28.80
N ARG A 419 -14.33 27.73 27.96
CA ARG A 419 -15.49 27.14 27.27
C ARG A 419 -15.13 26.08 26.21
N LEU A 420 -13.91 26.12 25.65
CA LEU A 420 -13.44 25.15 24.65
C LEU A 420 -12.93 23.84 25.28
N GLU A 421 -12.56 23.85 26.57
CA GLU A 421 -12.07 22.67 27.29
C GLU A 421 -13.12 21.57 27.38
N ALA A 422 -14.41 21.93 27.41
CA ALA A 422 -15.53 20.99 27.54
C ALA A 422 -15.89 20.23 26.24
N MET A 423 -15.52 20.74 25.06
CA MET A 423 -15.83 20.08 23.77
C MET A 423 -14.80 19.02 23.36
N VAL A 424 -13.59 19.08 23.92
CA VAL A 424 -12.45 18.23 23.53
C VAL A 424 -12.28 17.03 24.48
N ALA A 425 -13.01 16.99 25.61
CA ALA A 425 -12.96 15.86 26.53
C ALA A 425 -13.63 14.59 25.97
N ASP A 426 -14.43 14.73 24.89
CA ASP A 426 -15.19 13.64 24.25
C ASP A 426 -14.60 13.18 22.89
N GLU A 427 -13.43 13.67 22.47
CA GLU A 427 -12.67 13.25 21.26
C GLU A 427 -11.26 12.76 21.60
#